data_AF-A0A2H3NM49-F1
#
_entry.id   AF-A0A2H3NM49-F1
#
_cell.length_a   1.000
_cell.length_b   1.000
_cell.length_c   1.000
_cell.angle_alpha   90.00
_cell.angle_beta   90.00
_cell.angle_gamma   90.00
#
_symmetry.space_group_name_H-M   'P 1'
#
loop_
_entity.id
_entity.type
_entity.pdbx_description
1 polymer ?
#
loop_
_entity_poly.entity_id
_entity_poly.type
_entity_poly.pdbx_seq_one_letter_code
_entity_poly.pdbx_strand_id
1 'polypeptide(L)'
;MIHKDVLMRQIQQMTEALAQALALISDGRTDEAQREIAEALDDLTDPGTLPLRERPVSDAIAHCTTRGTLSIDLALQVAHLLRHQGDLMRRQEQFEAALRSHVRALALYQALLAESNADTPLPLDIHDRMAHLNDAIDPERLHDDERAAVDWS
;
A
#
# COMPACT_ATOMS: atom_id res chain seq x y z
N MET A 1 -14.04 16.66 -15.89
CA MET A 1 -13.76 15.46 -16.71
C MET A 1 -12.38 14.90 -16.36
N ILE A 2 -11.32 15.71 -16.52
CA ILE A 2 -9.90 15.37 -16.26
C ILE A 2 -9.64 14.52 -14.99
N HIS A 3 -10.22 14.87 -13.83
CA HIS A 3 -9.90 14.19 -12.56
C HIS A 3 -10.34 12.71 -12.51
N LYS A 4 -11.52 12.38 -13.05
CA LYS A 4 -12.02 11.00 -13.08
C LYS A 4 -11.15 10.15 -14.01
N ASP A 5 -10.68 10.74 -15.10
CA ASP A 5 -9.83 10.07 -16.09
C ASP A 5 -8.43 9.79 -15.51
N VAL A 6 -7.89 10.70 -14.70
CA VAL A 6 -6.64 10.50 -13.96
C VAL A 6 -6.77 9.37 -12.94
N LEU A 7 -7.82 9.41 -12.10
CA LEU A 7 -8.05 8.37 -11.10
C LEU A 7 -8.20 6.98 -11.74
N MET A 8 -8.98 6.86 -12.82
CA MET A 8 -9.12 5.60 -13.55
C MET A 8 -7.79 5.11 -14.11
N ARG A 9 -6.94 6.01 -14.62
CA ARG A 9 -5.60 5.65 -15.09
C ARG A 9 -4.72 5.14 -13.96
N GLN A 10 -4.74 5.80 -12.80
CA GLN A 10 -3.98 5.37 -11.63
C GLN A 10 -4.45 3.99 -11.14
N ILE A 11 -5.76 3.76 -11.04
CA ILE A 11 -6.32 2.46 -10.67
C ILE A 11 -5.86 1.37 -11.65
N GLN A 12 -5.94 1.64 -12.96
CA GLN A 12 -5.53 0.68 -13.98
C GLN A 12 -4.04 0.37 -13.88
N GLN A 13 -3.19 1.41 -13.76
CA GLN A 13 -1.75 1.24 -13.65
C GLN A 13 -1.36 0.44 -12.40
N MET A 14 -1.97 0.73 -11.24
CA MET A 14 -1.69 -0.02 -10.01
C MET A 14 -2.18 -1.47 -10.11
N THR A 15 -3.30 -1.70 -10.79
CA THR A 15 -3.83 -3.04 -11.02
C THR A 15 -2.89 -3.86 -11.92
N GLU A 16 -2.39 -3.26 -13.00
CA GLU A 16 -1.44 -3.89 -13.92
C GLU A 16 -0.11 -4.20 -13.23
N ALA A 17 0.46 -3.24 -12.50
CA ALA A 17 1.69 -3.43 -11.74
C ALA A 17 1.54 -4.54 -10.70
N LEU A 18 0.42 -4.59 -9.99
CA LEU A 18 0.17 -5.65 -9.02
C LEU A 18 0.08 -7.03 -9.68
N ALA A 19 -0.68 -7.15 -10.79
CA ALA A 19 -0.80 -8.40 -11.52
C ALA A 19 0.56 -8.88 -12.05
N GLN A 20 1.36 -7.97 -12.60
CA GLN A 20 2.70 -8.25 -13.10
C GLN A 20 3.65 -8.67 -11.98
N ALA A 21 3.64 -7.97 -10.85
CA ALA A 21 4.45 -8.32 -9.69
C ALA A 21 4.10 -9.71 -9.14
N LEU A 22 2.81 -10.06 -9.05
CA LEU A 22 2.36 -11.38 -8.60
C LEU A 22 2.84 -12.50 -9.53
N ALA A 23 2.81 -12.30 -10.85
CA ALA A 23 3.34 -13.25 -11.82
C ALA A 23 4.87 -13.41 -11.68
N LEU A 24 5.60 -12.31 -11.52
CA LEU A 24 7.05 -12.35 -11.28
C LEU A 24 7.40 -13.07 -9.98
N ILE A 25 6.62 -12.86 -8.91
CA ILE A 25 6.78 -13.57 -7.64
C ILE A 25 6.55 -15.07 -7.81
N SER A 26 5.51 -15.49 -8.55
CA SER A 26 5.26 -16.92 -8.79
C SER A 26 6.38 -17.58 -9.59
N ASP A 27 7.04 -16.83 -10.46
CA ASP A 27 8.20 -17.29 -11.25
C ASP A 27 9.52 -17.23 -10.47
N GLY A 28 9.51 -16.80 -9.21
CA GLY A 28 10.70 -16.63 -8.36
C GLY A 28 11.54 -15.39 -8.69
N ARG A 29 11.08 -14.54 -9.61
CA ARG A 29 11.76 -13.31 -10.09
C ARG A 29 11.51 -12.14 -9.14
N THR A 30 11.88 -12.33 -7.87
CA THR A 30 11.56 -11.41 -6.77
C THR A 30 12.18 -10.02 -6.91
N ASP A 31 13.39 -9.90 -7.44
CA ASP A 31 14.04 -8.60 -7.67
C ASP A 31 13.34 -7.79 -8.77
N GLU A 32 12.74 -8.46 -9.75
CA GLU A 32 11.98 -7.80 -10.82
C GLU A 32 10.61 -7.36 -10.31
N ALA A 33 9.95 -8.21 -9.53
CA ALA A 33 8.71 -7.83 -8.86
C ALA A 33 8.91 -6.61 -7.96
N GLN A 34 10.03 -6.57 -7.23
CA GLN A 34 10.36 -5.45 -6.35
C GLN A 34 10.54 -4.14 -7.13
N ARG A 35 11.20 -4.18 -8.30
CA ARG A 35 11.37 -3.01 -9.17
C ARG A 35 10.03 -2.55 -9.76
N GLU A 36 9.22 -3.48 -10.26
CA GLU A 36 7.88 -3.18 -10.80
C GLU A 36 7.01 -2.48 -9.75
N ILE A 37 6.99 -2.99 -8.51
CA ILE A 37 6.22 -2.39 -7.42
C ILE A 37 6.76 -1.00 -7.07
N ALA A 38 8.08 -0.84 -6.98
CA ALA A 38 8.70 0.43 -6.65
C ALA A 38 8.38 1.50 -7.70
N GLU A 39 8.52 1.16 -8.99
CA GLU A 39 8.21 2.07 -10.10
C GLU A 39 6.74 2.50 -10.09
N ALA A 40 5.80 1.56 -9.89
CA ALA A 40 4.39 1.86 -9.80
C ALA A 40 4.04 2.80 -8.62
N LEU A 41 4.64 2.56 -7.44
CA LEU A 41 4.41 3.41 -6.28
C LEU A 41 5.06 4.80 -6.41
N ASP A 42 6.22 4.89 -7.06
CA ASP A 42 6.89 6.17 -7.33
C ASP A 42 6.10 7.00 -8.34
N ASP A 43 5.48 6.38 -9.36
CA ASP A 43 4.62 7.03 -10.36
C ASP A 43 3.33 7.63 -9.77
N LEU A 44 2.90 7.19 -8.59
CA LEU A 44 1.81 7.83 -7.85
C LEU A 44 2.21 9.17 -7.23
N THR A 45 3.51 9.39 -7.05
CA THR A 45 4.05 10.57 -6.39
C THR A 45 4.66 11.54 -7.41
N ASP A 46 4.81 12.81 -7.02
CA ASP A 46 5.45 13.78 -7.90
C ASP A 46 6.93 13.43 -8.14
N PRO A 47 7.46 13.62 -9.36
CA PRO A 47 8.86 13.35 -9.66
C PRO A 47 9.82 14.08 -8.72
N GLY A 48 10.84 13.35 -8.23
CA GLY A 48 11.84 13.90 -7.30
C GLY A 48 11.38 13.97 -5.84
N THR A 49 10.19 13.45 -5.52
CA THR A 49 9.78 13.24 -4.12
C THR A 49 10.30 11.90 -3.59
N LEU A 50 10.29 11.77 -2.26
CA LEU A 50 10.69 10.52 -1.62
C LEU A 50 9.70 9.40 -2.00
N PRO A 51 10.17 8.15 -2.09
CA PRO A 51 9.30 6.99 -2.30
C PRO A 51 8.16 6.97 -1.29
N LEU A 52 6.98 6.48 -1.70
CA LEU A 52 5.79 6.51 -0.84
C LEU A 52 6.02 5.87 0.54
N ARG A 53 6.83 4.81 0.60
CA ARG A 53 7.20 4.11 1.85
C ARG A 53 8.04 4.97 2.82
N GLU A 54 8.69 6.03 2.35
CA GLU A 54 9.53 6.91 3.17
C GLU A 54 8.82 8.22 3.54
N ARG A 55 7.62 8.45 3.00
CA ARG A 55 6.77 9.60 3.29
C ARG A 55 5.88 9.36 4.50
N PRO A 56 5.38 10.41 5.19
CA PRO A 56 4.44 10.23 6.30
C PRO A 56 3.26 9.34 5.92
N VAL A 57 2.74 8.55 6.86
CA VAL A 57 1.64 7.61 6.58
C VAL A 57 0.40 8.32 6.02
N SER A 58 0.14 9.55 6.48
CA SER A 58 -0.93 10.41 5.99
C SER A 58 -0.85 10.68 4.48
N ASP A 59 0.35 10.70 3.90
CA ASP A 59 0.54 10.95 2.47
C ASP A 59 0.00 9.78 1.64
N ALA A 60 0.18 8.54 2.09
CA ALA A 60 -0.37 7.36 1.41
C ALA A 60 -1.89 7.41 1.34
N ILE A 61 -2.54 7.79 2.45
CA ILE A 61 -4.00 7.98 2.51
C ILE A 61 -4.43 9.16 1.63
N ALA A 62 -3.69 10.28 1.68
CA ALA A 62 -3.98 11.48 0.90
C ALA A 62 -3.90 11.22 -0.62
N HIS A 63 -2.91 10.45 -1.08
CA HIS A 63 -2.78 10.05 -2.49
C HIS A 63 -3.96 9.21 -2.98
N CYS A 64 -4.56 8.43 -2.09
CA CYS A 64 -5.76 7.65 -2.40
C CYS A 64 -7.06 8.44 -2.23
N THR A 65 -6.99 9.67 -1.71
CA THR A 65 -8.15 10.50 -1.40
C THR A 65 -8.40 11.53 -2.50
N THR A 66 -9.55 11.41 -3.15
CA THR A 66 -10.00 12.35 -4.18
C THR A 66 -11.14 13.20 -3.64
N ARG A 67 -10.96 14.53 -3.63
CA ARG A 67 -12.01 15.49 -3.19
C ARG A 67 -12.56 15.20 -1.78
N GLY A 68 -11.71 14.70 -0.89
CA GLY A 68 -12.09 14.36 0.48
C GLY A 68 -12.77 13.00 0.64
N THR A 69 -12.82 12.18 -0.41
CA THR A 69 -13.32 10.80 -0.36
C THR A 69 -12.23 9.82 -0.75
N LEU A 70 -12.02 8.81 0.08
CA LEU A 70 -11.07 7.73 -0.21
C LEU A 70 -11.57 6.92 -1.42
N SER A 71 -10.72 6.77 -2.43
CA SER A 71 -10.99 5.85 -3.53
C SER A 71 -10.68 4.43 -3.06
N ILE A 72 -11.74 3.63 -2.88
CA ILE A 72 -11.64 2.24 -2.41
C ILE A 72 -10.72 1.43 -3.32
N ASP A 73 -10.92 1.48 -4.63
CA ASP A 73 -10.12 0.72 -5.60
C ASP A 73 -8.63 1.13 -5.57
N LEU A 74 -8.34 2.44 -5.60
CA LEU A 74 -6.96 2.91 -5.58
C LEU A 74 -6.27 2.56 -4.26
N ALA A 75 -6.90 2.86 -3.13
CA ALA A 75 -6.37 2.55 -1.81
C ALA A 75 -6.09 1.06 -1.64
N LEU A 76 -6.97 0.20 -2.16
CA LEU A 76 -6.79 -1.24 -2.10
C LEU A 76 -5.56 -1.69 -2.90
N GLN A 77 -5.40 -1.21 -4.14
CA GLN A 77 -4.25 -1.59 -4.96
C GLN A 77 -2.92 -1.05 -4.38
N VAL A 78 -2.92 0.17 -3.85
CA VAL A 78 -1.74 0.74 -3.20
C VAL A 78 -1.38 -0.05 -1.93
N ALA A 79 -2.36 -0.41 -1.10
CA ALA A 79 -2.13 -1.23 0.09
C ALA A 79 -1.54 -2.60 -0.29
N HIS A 80 -2.03 -3.22 -1.37
CA HIS A 80 -1.51 -4.50 -1.86
C HIS A 80 -0.06 -4.40 -2.31
N LEU A 81 0.26 -3.39 -3.12
CA LEU A 81 1.61 -3.13 -3.60
C LEU A 81 2.57 -2.89 -2.43
N LEU A 82 2.21 -2.03 -1.47
CA LEU A 82 3.01 -1.76 -0.28
C LEU A 82 3.22 -3.02 0.58
N ARG A 83 2.18 -3.83 0.77
CA ARG A 83 2.31 -5.11 1.49
C ARG A 83 3.31 -6.04 0.81
N HIS A 84 3.15 -6.25 -0.49
CA HIS A 84 4.06 -7.12 -1.26
C HIS A 84 5.48 -6.57 -1.31
N GLN A 85 5.67 -5.25 -1.43
CA GLN A 85 6.97 -4.62 -1.32
C GLN A 85 7.64 -4.93 0.03
N GLY A 86 6.88 -4.79 1.12
CA GLY A 86 7.37 -5.12 2.46
C GLY A 86 7.77 -6.59 2.60
N ASP A 87 6.93 -7.50 2.10
CA ASP A 87 7.21 -8.95 2.12
C ASP A 87 8.52 -9.28 1.39
N LEU A 88 8.75 -8.66 0.22
CA LEU A 88 9.96 -8.83 -0.57
C LEU A 88 11.20 -8.25 0.13
N MET A 89 11.09 -7.03 0.66
CA MET A 89 12.16 -6.38 1.43
C MET A 89 12.56 -7.21 2.65
N ARG A 90 11.58 -7.77 3.36
CA ARG A 90 11.85 -8.62 4.53
C ARG A 90 12.63 -9.88 4.16
N ARG A 91 12.33 -10.50 3.01
CA ARG A 91 13.08 -11.66 2.49
C ARG A 91 14.51 -11.29 2.10
N GLN A 92 14.75 -10.04 1.71
CA GLN A 92 16.07 -9.46 1.43
C GLN A 92 16.75 -8.89 2.69
N GLU A 93 16.22 -9.17 3.89
CA GLU A 93 16.73 -8.70 5.19
C GLU A 93 16.73 -7.16 5.34
N GLN A 94 15.96 -6.45 4.50
CA GLN A 94 15.76 -4.99 4.57
C GLN A 94 14.63 -4.66 5.55
N PHE A 95 14.79 -5.06 6.81
CA PHE A 95 13.72 -5.04 7.80
C PHE A 95 13.10 -3.66 8.05
N GLU A 96 13.90 -2.60 8.04
CA GLU A 96 13.40 -1.25 8.28
C GLU A 96 12.55 -0.75 7.11
N ALA A 97 12.99 -0.98 5.86
CA ALA A 97 12.20 -0.63 4.68
C ALA A 97 10.91 -1.46 4.61
N ALA A 98 10.99 -2.75 4.96
CA ALA A 98 9.83 -3.63 5.04
C ALA A 98 8.79 -3.12 6.06
N LEU A 99 9.25 -2.76 7.26
CA LEU A 99 8.43 -2.20 8.33
C LEU A 99 7.66 -0.96 7.84
N ARG A 100 8.37 -0.03 7.19
CA ARG A 100 7.76 1.19 6.66
C ARG A 100 6.69 0.91 5.61
N SER A 101 6.93 -0.02 4.68
CA SER A 101 5.92 -0.40 3.69
C SER A 101 4.72 -1.10 4.34
N HIS A 102 4.94 -1.99 5.31
CA HIS A 102 3.88 -2.69 6.02
C HIS A 102 2.94 -1.77 6.80
N VAL A 103 3.48 -0.78 7.52
CA VAL A 103 2.67 0.18 8.30
C VAL A 103 1.74 0.99 7.39
N ARG A 104 2.23 1.44 6.24
CA ARG A 104 1.42 2.20 5.28
C ARG A 104 0.35 1.32 4.64
N ALA A 105 0.65 0.05 4.38
CA ALA A 105 -0.37 -0.91 3.94
C ALA A 105 -1.45 -1.13 5.02
N LEU A 106 -1.06 -1.30 6.28
CA LEU A 106 -1.99 -1.49 7.40
C LEU A 106 -2.90 -0.28 7.58
N ALA A 107 -2.33 0.93 7.58
CA ALA A 107 -3.09 2.17 7.70
C ALA A 107 -4.11 2.34 6.56
N LEU A 108 -3.75 1.99 5.32
CA LEU A 108 -4.68 2.02 4.20
C LEU A 108 -5.81 0.99 4.35
N TYR A 109 -5.53 -0.23 4.81
CA TYR A 109 -6.58 -1.22 5.07
C TYR A 109 -7.53 -0.78 6.19
N GLN A 110 -7.02 -0.15 7.24
CA GLN A 110 -7.83 0.41 8.32
C GLN A 110 -8.70 1.56 7.83
N ALA A 111 -8.13 2.48 7.03
CA ALA A 111 -8.88 3.56 6.41
C ALA A 111 -9.99 3.01 5.48
N LEU A 112 -9.71 1.96 4.71
CA LEU A 112 -10.70 1.27 3.88
C LEU A 112 -11.86 0.71 4.72
N LEU A 113 -11.57 0.04 5.84
CA LEU A 113 -12.60 -0.48 6.73
C LEU A 113 -13.42 0.63 7.37
N ALA A 114 -12.78 1.72 7.79
CA ALA A 114 -13.45 2.86 8.43
C ALA A 114 -14.41 3.59 7.48
N GLU A 115 -14.05 3.70 6.19
CA GLU A 115 -14.87 4.31 5.14
C GLU A 115 -15.87 3.33 4.52
N SER A 116 -15.71 2.01 4.75
CA SER A 116 -16.57 0.99 4.18
C SER A 116 -17.93 0.92 4.87
N ASN A 117 -18.94 0.60 4.06
CA ASN A 117 -20.27 0.24 4.51
C ASN A 117 -20.63 -1.17 4.03
N ALA A 118 -21.82 -1.66 4.40
CA ALA A 118 -22.28 -3.01 4.07
C ALA A 118 -22.29 -3.34 2.56
N ASP A 119 -22.32 -2.32 1.70
CA ASP A 119 -22.36 -2.47 0.24
C ASP A 119 -20.99 -2.22 -0.42
N THR A 120 -19.94 -1.93 0.35
CA THR A 120 -18.61 -1.66 -0.18
C THR A 120 -17.91 -2.98 -0.53
N PRO A 121 -17.50 -3.20 -1.79
CA PRO A 121 -16.86 -4.44 -2.20
C PRO A 121 -15.40 -4.47 -1.72
N LEU A 122 -15.20 -4.94 -0.49
CA LEU A 122 -13.88 -5.23 0.05
C LEU A 122 -13.52 -6.71 -0.15
N PRO A 123 -12.23 -7.05 -0.33
CA PRO A 123 -11.80 -8.44 -0.34
C PRO A 123 -12.19 -9.17 0.94
N LEU A 124 -12.68 -10.40 0.81
CA LEU A 124 -13.11 -11.23 1.94
C LEU A 124 -11.96 -11.53 2.92
N ASP A 125 -10.71 -11.49 2.45
CA ASP A 125 -9.49 -11.76 3.22
C ASP A 125 -8.82 -10.48 3.76
N ILE A 126 -9.50 -9.32 3.75
CA ILE A 126 -8.90 -8.06 4.24
C ILE A 126 -8.47 -8.16 5.71
N HIS A 127 -9.25 -8.82 6.56
CA HIS A 127 -8.92 -9.01 7.98
C HIS A 127 -7.70 -9.93 8.15
N ASP A 128 -7.59 -11.01 7.37
CA ASP A 128 -6.42 -11.91 7.41
C ASP A 128 -5.13 -11.17 7.01
N ARG A 129 -5.23 -10.28 6.02
CA ARG A 129 -4.09 -9.44 5.59
C ARG A 129 -3.67 -8.45 6.67
N MET A 130 -4.63 -7.84 7.36
CA MET A 130 -4.34 -6.95 8.49
C MET A 130 -3.72 -7.72 9.66
N ALA A 131 -4.23 -8.90 9.99
CA ALA A 131 -3.64 -9.74 11.03
C ALA A 131 -2.19 -10.11 10.71
N HIS A 132 -1.91 -10.49 9.46
CA HIS A 132 -0.54 -10.75 9.01
C HIS A 132 0.38 -9.54 9.15
N LEU A 133 -0.12 -8.34 8.83
CA LEU A 133 0.64 -7.10 9.00
C LEU A 133 0.88 -6.76 10.47
N ASN A 134 -0.13 -6.95 11.33
CA ASN A 134 0.00 -6.75 12.78
C ASN A 134 1.08 -7.67 13.37
N ASP A 135 1.15 -8.93 12.92
CA ASP A 135 2.20 -9.86 13.35
C ASP A 135 3.59 -9.50 12.79
N ALA A 136 3.64 -8.87 11.61
CA ALA A 136 4.88 -8.53 10.93
C ALA A 136 5.51 -7.22 11.43
N ILE A 137 4.71 -6.31 11.97
CA ILE A 137 5.14 -4.99 12.45
C ILE A 137 5.52 -5.08 13.93
N ASP A 138 6.70 -4.56 14.25
CA ASP A 138 7.15 -4.36 15.62
C ASP A 138 6.82 -2.91 16.05
N PRO A 139 5.83 -2.69 16.94
CA PRO A 139 5.41 -1.35 17.33
C PRO A 139 6.50 -0.52 18.01
N GLU A 140 7.50 -1.17 18.63
CA GLU A 140 8.60 -0.48 19.32
C GLU A 140 9.58 0.19 18.34
N ARG A 141 9.54 -0.22 17.07
CA ARG A 141 10.44 0.27 16.01
C ARG A 141 9.80 1.33 15.12
N LEU A 142 8.56 1.70 15.41
CA LEU A 142 7.81 2.67 14.63
C LEU A 142 8.12 4.10 15.05
N HIS A 143 8.13 5.00 14.07
CA HIS A 143 8.16 6.43 14.33
C HIS A 143 6.83 6.92 14.94
N ASP A 144 6.83 8.13 15.51
CA ASP A 144 5.64 8.70 16.16
C ASP A 144 4.45 8.86 15.20
N ASP A 145 4.69 9.26 13.95
CA ASP A 145 3.65 9.38 12.93
C ASP A 145 3.09 8.01 12.53
N GLU A 146 3.96 7.01 12.41
CA GLU A 146 3.61 5.62 12.11
C GLU A 146 2.76 5.02 13.23
N ARG A 147 3.16 5.18 14.50
CA ARG A 147 2.38 4.70 15.66
C ARG A 147 1.02 5.36 15.77
N ALA A 148 0.93 6.65 15.44
CA ALA A 148 -0.33 7.39 15.53
C ALA A 148 -1.30 7.07 14.38
N ALA A 149 -0.80 6.54 13.26
CA ALA A 149 -1.59 6.31 12.06
C ALA A 149 -2.26 4.93 11.98
N VAL A 150 -1.84 3.97 12.81
CA VAL A 150 -2.43 2.63 12.86
C VAL A 150 -3.08 2.35 14.20
N ASP A 151 -4.29 1.80 14.14
CA ASP A 151 -4.97 1.23 15.30
C ASP A 151 -4.48 -0.21 15.54
N TRP A 152 -4.27 -0.59 16.79
CA TRP A 152 -3.74 -1.92 17.17
C TRP A 152 -4.84 -2.85 17.71
N SER A 153 -6.10 -2.46 17.54
CA SER A 153 -7.28 -3.14 18.05
C SER A 153 -7.56 -4.50 17.41
#